data_AF-Q2Q0C1-F1
#
_entry.id   AF-Q2Q0C1-F1
#
_cell.length_a   1.000
_cell.length_b   1.000
_cell.length_c   1.000
_cell.angle_alpha   90.00
_cell.angle_beta   90.00
_cell.angle_gamma   90.00
#
_symmetry.space_group_name_H-M   'P 1'
#
loop_
_entity.id
_entity.type
_entity.pdbx_description
1 polymer ?
#
loop_
_entity_poly.entity_id
_entity_poly.type
_entity_poly.pdbx_seq_one_letter_code
_entity_poly.pdbx_strand_id
1 'polypeptide(L)'
;MKSSRGFKKKFSLRRFVSAESVHRLAAFRSTIEVMLLDGVLTREEKRLIIRLSSCLNLDSHQPAEIYQAIMDNVETEEGDILTPEEQHEVYKTVFEVAIINASLSKDEFRVMAHLREIFSIDDEEHNLVERELRDMVKERFEDPNVVEKTLNTLRDSVRVVTTLFDNVRKKNNGETR
;
A
#
# COMPACT_ATOMS: atom_id res chain seq x y z
N MET A 1 -48.84 -16.42 13.85
CA MET A 1 -47.46 -16.20 14.33
C MET A 1 -46.57 -17.30 13.78
N LYS A 2 -45.74 -17.02 12.76
CA LYS A 2 -44.71 -17.94 12.27
C LYS A 2 -43.36 -17.26 12.43
N SER A 3 -42.50 -17.89 13.22
CA SER A 3 -41.22 -17.40 13.68
C SER A 3 -40.19 -17.42 12.56
N SER A 4 -39.57 -16.27 12.30
CA SER A 4 -38.46 -16.07 11.38
C SER A 4 -37.19 -16.72 11.94
N ARG A 5 -36.66 -17.73 11.26
CA ARG A 5 -35.28 -18.18 11.46
C ARG A 5 -34.36 -17.27 10.66
N GLY A 6 -33.86 -16.22 11.31
CA GLY A 6 -32.76 -15.41 10.79
C GLY A 6 -31.47 -16.23 10.77
N PHE A 7 -30.95 -16.48 9.57
CA PHE A 7 -29.57 -16.91 9.38
C PHE A 7 -28.65 -15.75 9.80
N LYS A 8 -28.05 -15.83 11.00
CA LYS A 8 -26.94 -14.96 11.36
C LYS A 8 -25.68 -15.46 10.67
N LYS A 9 -25.31 -14.82 9.55
CA LYS A 9 -23.99 -14.98 8.92
C LYS A 9 -22.96 -14.49 9.94
N LYS A 10 -22.16 -15.39 10.50
CA LYS A 10 -21.02 -15.02 11.35
C LYS A 10 -20.01 -14.31 10.46
N PHE A 11 -19.95 -12.98 10.53
CA PHE A 11 -18.78 -12.25 10.07
C PHE A 11 -17.65 -12.61 11.04
N SER A 12 -16.73 -13.47 10.60
CA SER A 12 -15.44 -13.59 11.26
C SER A 12 -14.76 -12.25 11.08
N LEU A 13 -14.61 -11.47 12.15
CA LEU A 13 -13.70 -10.32 12.16
C LEU A 13 -12.32 -10.89 11.82
N ARG A 14 -11.84 -10.63 10.60
CA ARG A 14 -10.46 -10.96 10.22
C ARG A 14 -9.55 -10.07 11.05
N ARG A 15 -8.52 -10.65 11.67
CA ARG A 15 -7.56 -9.91 12.48
C ARG A 15 -6.41 -9.48 11.58
N PHE A 16 -6.34 -8.20 11.25
CA PHE A 16 -5.17 -7.60 10.60
C PHE A 16 -4.07 -7.36 11.66
N VAL A 17 -2.81 -7.46 11.25
CA VAL A 17 -1.65 -7.16 12.09
C VAL A 17 -1.06 -5.87 11.53
N SER A 18 -1.32 -4.75 12.20
CA SER A 18 -0.90 -3.44 11.74
C SER A 18 -0.14 -2.68 12.81
N ALA A 19 0.56 -1.63 12.40
CA ALA A 19 1.18 -0.70 13.33
C ALA A 19 0.12 0.07 14.13
N GLU A 20 0.36 0.27 15.43
CA GLU A 20 -0.63 0.81 16.37
C GLU A 20 -0.85 2.33 16.21
N SER A 21 0.10 3.05 15.61
CA SER A 21 0.10 4.52 15.59
C SER A 21 0.59 5.13 14.27
N VAL A 22 0.10 4.64 13.12
CA VAL A 22 0.44 5.26 11.82
C VAL A 22 -0.59 6.31 11.47
N HIS A 23 -0.14 7.55 11.30
CA HIS A 23 -1.00 8.67 10.96
C HIS A 23 -1.07 8.91 9.45
N ARG A 24 -2.21 9.38 8.94
CA ARG A 24 -2.50 9.54 7.51
C ARG A 24 -1.52 10.44 6.77
N LEU A 25 -1.31 11.66 7.27
CA LEU A 25 -0.44 12.65 6.61
C LEU A 25 1.03 12.24 6.75
N ALA A 26 1.41 11.63 7.87
CA ALA A 26 2.75 11.06 8.06
C ALA A 26 3.03 9.90 7.09
N ALA A 27 2.08 8.99 6.89
CA ALA A 27 2.18 7.91 5.91
C ALA A 27 2.30 8.46 4.48
N PHE A 28 1.50 9.47 4.14
CA PHE A 28 1.56 10.14 2.85
C PHE A 28 2.92 10.81 2.61
N ARG A 29 3.37 11.63 3.58
CA ARG A 29 4.64 12.37 3.52
C ARG A 29 5.83 11.43 3.33
N SER A 30 5.99 10.46 4.23
CA SER A 30 7.12 9.53 4.17
C SER A 30 7.15 8.73 2.87
N THR A 31 5.98 8.44 2.30
CA THR A 31 5.87 7.75 1.01
C THR A 31 6.29 8.67 -0.16
N ILE A 32 5.97 9.96 -0.12
CA ILE A 32 6.48 10.93 -1.11
C ILE A 32 7.99 11.09 -0.99
N GLU A 33 8.53 11.16 0.22
CA GLU A 33 9.98 11.26 0.45
C GLU A 33 10.74 10.06 -0.15
N VAL A 34 10.14 8.86 -0.14
CA VAL A 34 10.67 7.67 -0.84
C VAL A 34 10.67 7.84 -2.37
N MET A 35 9.63 8.46 -2.94
CA MET A 35 9.57 8.74 -4.39
C MET A 35 10.53 9.87 -4.80
N LEU A 36 10.78 10.84 -3.92
CA LEU A 36 11.64 11.99 -4.19
C LEU A 36 13.14 11.72 -3.98
N LEU A 37 13.57 10.48 -3.81
CA LEU A 37 14.98 10.15 -3.58
C LEU A 37 15.91 10.62 -4.72
N ASP A 38 15.41 10.72 -5.96
CA ASP A 38 16.15 11.24 -7.11
C ASP A 38 15.87 12.74 -7.39
N GLY A 39 15.00 13.36 -6.60
CA GLY A 39 14.60 14.76 -6.69
C GLY A 39 13.55 15.08 -7.76
N VAL A 40 13.01 14.09 -8.50
CA VAL A 40 12.07 14.34 -9.60
C VAL A 40 10.91 13.35 -9.60
N LEU A 41 9.68 13.85 -9.41
CA LEU A 41 8.49 13.03 -9.61
C LEU A 41 8.19 12.76 -11.10
N THR A 42 8.32 11.50 -11.48
CA THR A 42 7.88 10.96 -12.76
C THR A 42 6.35 11.01 -12.92
N ARG A 43 5.87 10.72 -14.13
CA ARG A 43 4.42 10.65 -14.40
C ARG A 43 3.75 9.53 -13.61
N GLU A 44 4.45 8.43 -13.37
CA GLU A 44 3.92 7.26 -12.68
C GLU A 44 3.85 7.50 -11.17
N GLU A 45 4.87 8.13 -10.59
CA GLU A 45 4.87 8.54 -9.19
C GLU A 45 3.77 9.56 -8.91
N LYS A 46 3.56 10.55 -9.79
CA LYS A 46 2.42 11.48 -9.65
C LYS A 46 1.08 10.75 -9.64
N ARG A 47 0.93 9.71 -10.45
CA ARG A 47 -0.27 8.87 -10.49
C ARG A 47 -0.45 8.12 -9.17
N LEU A 48 0.64 7.59 -8.63
CA LEU A 48 0.67 6.86 -7.37
C LEU A 48 0.34 7.78 -6.19
N ILE A 49 0.85 9.02 -6.19
CA ILE A 49 0.53 10.05 -5.21
C ILE A 49 -0.97 10.37 -5.21
N ILE A 50 -1.58 10.58 -6.38
CA ILE A 50 -3.03 10.83 -6.49
C ILE A 50 -3.82 9.64 -5.95
N ARG A 51 -3.38 8.40 -6.22
CA ARG A 51 -4.05 7.22 -5.67
C ARG A 51 -3.90 7.16 -4.16
N LEU A 52 -2.69 7.35 -3.65
CA LEU A 52 -2.38 7.29 -2.23
C LEU A 52 -3.16 8.35 -1.44
N SER A 53 -3.24 9.58 -1.95
CA SER A 53 -4.04 10.65 -1.31
C SER A 53 -5.52 10.27 -1.22
N SER A 54 -6.05 9.63 -2.26
CA SER A 54 -7.44 9.14 -2.28
C SER A 54 -7.65 8.00 -1.28
N CYS A 55 -6.71 7.05 -1.17
CA CYS A 55 -6.80 5.93 -0.23
C CYS A 55 -6.68 6.38 1.23
N LEU A 56 -5.86 7.40 1.48
CA LEU A 56 -5.70 7.98 2.81
C LEU A 56 -6.82 8.97 3.16
N ASN A 57 -7.77 9.21 2.24
CA ASN A 57 -8.88 10.14 2.40
C ASN A 57 -8.41 11.56 2.78
N LEU A 58 -7.38 12.04 2.07
CA LEU A 58 -6.85 13.38 2.28
C LEU A 58 -7.76 14.43 1.63
N ASP A 59 -7.86 15.59 2.28
CA ASP A 59 -8.50 16.77 1.70
C ASP A 59 -7.72 17.26 0.48
N SER A 60 -8.41 17.92 -0.45
CA SER A 60 -7.84 18.30 -1.75
C SER A 60 -6.63 19.23 -1.69
N HIS A 61 -6.44 19.97 -0.60
CA HIS A 61 -5.32 20.89 -0.37
C HIS A 61 -4.09 20.20 0.23
N GLN A 62 -4.29 19.18 1.07
CA GLN A 62 -3.24 18.53 1.86
C GLN A 62 -2.11 17.93 1.00
N PRO A 63 -2.37 17.26 -0.15
CA PRO A 63 -1.29 16.73 -0.98
C PRO A 63 -0.30 17.79 -1.47
N ALA A 64 -0.79 18.96 -1.88
CA ALA A 64 0.04 20.04 -2.38
C ALA A 64 0.83 20.71 -1.26
N GLU A 65 0.21 20.88 -0.09
CA GLU A 65 0.86 21.45 1.10
C GLU A 65 1.97 20.54 1.63
N ILE A 66 1.73 19.22 1.72
CA ILE A 66 2.76 18.27 2.14
C ILE A 66 3.92 18.26 1.13
N TYR A 67 3.62 18.24 -0.17
CA TYR A 67 4.67 18.30 -1.19
C TYR A 67 5.53 19.55 -1.03
N GLN A 68 4.90 20.72 -0.86
CA GLN A 68 5.63 21.97 -0.66
C GLN A 68 6.46 21.95 0.64
N ALA A 69 5.90 21.44 1.73
CA ALA A 69 6.60 21.33 3.01
C ALA A 69 7.81 20.39 2.95
N ILE A 70 7.76 19.31 2.17
CA ILE A 70 8.92 18.45 1.91
C ILE A 70 10.02 19.25 1.19
N MET A 71 9.65 20.00 0.14
CA MET A 71 10.62 20.82 -0.62
C MET A 71 11.26 21.93 0.22
N ASP A 72 10.49 22.52 1.13
CA ASP A 72 10.96 23.57 2.05
C ASP A 72 11.64 23.01 3.30
N ASN A 73 11.68 21.68 3.47
CA ASN A 73 12.19 20.98 4.64
C ASN A 73 11.53 21.46 5.95
N VAL A 74 10.21 21.58 5.92
CA VAL A 74 9.35 22.01 7.04
C VAL A 74 8.50 20.84 7.52
N GLU A 75 8.29 20.76 8.83
CA GLU A 75 7.41 19.77 9.47
C GLU A 75 5.93 20.05 9.18
N THR A 76 5.13 18.98 9.12
CA THR A 76 3.67 19.04 8.92
C THR A 76 2.96 18.28 10.03
N GLU A 77 1.69 18.57 10.26
CA GLU A 77 0.88 17.74 11.14
C GLU A 77 0.83 16.28 10.63
N GLU A 78 0.70 15.34 11.57
CA GLU A 78 0.72 13.91 11.26
C GLU A 78 -0.63 13.40 10.74
N GLY A 79 -1.73 14.09 11.07
CA GLY A 79 -3.11 13.73 10.72
C GLY A 79 -3.71 12.66 11.64
N ASP A 80 -4.87 12.13 11.26
CA ASP A 80 -5.56 11.08 12.03
C ASP A 80 -4.85 9.72 11.92
N ILE A 81 -5.01 8.87 12.95
CA ILE A 81 -4.50 7.50 12.96
C ILE A 81 -5.30 6.63 11.98
N LEU A 82 -4.58 5.81 11.20
CA LEU A 82 -5.16 4.79 10.33
C LEU A 82 -5.53 3.53 11.14
N THR A 83 -6.76 3.03 10.97
CA THR A 83 -7.12 1.72 11.53
C THR A 83 -6.38 0.60 10.81
N PRO A 84 -6.27 -0.61 11.40
CA PRO A 84 -5.66 -1.76 10.75
C PRO A 84 -6.27 -2.08 9.38
N GLU A 85 -7.59 -1.96 9.25
CA GLU A 85 -8.31 -2.17 7.99
C GLU A 85 -7.92 -1.14 6.93
N GLU A 86 -7.70 0.12 7.33
CA GLU A 86 -7.28 1.18 6.42
C GLU A 86 -5.84 1.01 5.97
N GLN A 87 -4.94 0.61 6.87
CA GLN A 87 -3.55 0.28 6.54
C GLN A 87 -3.50 -0.86 5.52
N HIS A 88 -4.28 -1.92 5.73
CA HIS A 88 -4.45 -3.03 4.78
C HIS A 88 -4.95 -2.54 3.41
N GLU A 89 -6.03 -1.74 3.40
CA GLU A 89 -6.68 -1.29 2.18
C GLU A 89 -5.79 -0.34 1.36
N VAL A 90 -5.07 0.56 2.04
CA VAL A 90 -4.07 1.44 1.40
C VAL A 90 -2.98 0.60 0.75
N TYR A 91 -2.39 -0.35 1.50
CA TYR A 91 -1.33 -1.21 0.99
C TYR A 91 -1.78 -2.03 -0.22
N LYS A 92 -2.92 -2.71 -0.13
CA LYS A 92 -3.50 -3.49 -1.23
C LYS A 92 -3.79 -2.63 -2.45
N THR A 93 -4.38 -1.45 -2.27
CA THR A 93 -4.77 -0.59 -3.37
C THR A 93 -3.58 -0.01 -4.12
N VAL A 94 -2.52 0.37 -3.41
CA VAL A 94 -1.27 0.83 -4.03
C VAL A 94 -0.65 -0.30 -4.85
N PHE A 95 -0.64 -1.52 -4.32
CA PHE A 95 -0.15 -2.70 -5.02
C PHE A 95 -0.97 -3.02 -6.28
N GLU A 96 -2.31 -2.97 -6.19
CA GLU A 96 -3.20 -3.12 -7.34
C GLU A 96 -2.82 -2.17 -8.48
N VAL A 97 -2.65 -0.88 -8.18
CA VAL A 97 -2.32 0.14 -9.18
C VAL A 97 -0.99 -0.15 -9.86
N ALA A 98 0.01 -0.62 -9.10
CA ALA A 98 1.31 -0.99 -9.64
C ALA A 98 1.21 -2.18 -10.63
N ILE A 99 0.42 -3.20 -10.30
CA ILE A 99 0.25 -4.40 -11.15
C ILE A 99 -0.61 -4.11 -12.39
N ILE A 100 -1.78 -3.50 -12.21
CA ILE A 100 -2.76 -3.34 -13.30
C ILE A 100 -2.24 -2.41 -14.37
N ASN A 101 -1.55 -1.34 -13.98
CA ASN A 101 -1.03 -0.38 -14.94
C ASN A 101 0.30 -0.83 -15.57
N ALA A 102 0.81 -2.00 -15.18
CA ALA A 102 2.12 -2.53 -15.59
C ALA A 102 3.28 -1.52 -15.39
N SER A 103 3.11 -0.54 -14.51
CA SER A 103 4.12 0.46 -14.16
C SER A 103 4.90 -0.04 -12.96
N LEU A 104 5.59 -1.16 -13.15
CA LEU A 104 6.48 -1.71 -12.15
C LEU A 104 7.90 -1.28 -12.46
N SER A 105 8.34 -0.21 -11.83
CA SER A 105 9.74 0.16 -11.76
C SER A 105 10.28 -0.11 -10.37
N LYS A 106 11.59 0.09 -10.22
CA LYS A 106 12.28 -0.04 -8.94
C LYS A 106 11.70 0.91 -7.88
N ASP A 107 11.15 2.04 -8.29
CA ASP A 107 10.65 3.07 -7.38
C ASP A 107 9.27 2.71 -6.82
N GLU A 108 8.37 2.13 -7.62
CA GLU A 108 7.11 1.57 -7.09
C GLU A 108 7.37 0.40 -6.14
N PHE A 109 8.39 -0.43 -6.42
CA PHE A 109 8.78 -1.49 -5.49
C PHE A 109 9.31 -0.97 -4.15
N ARG A 110 10.03 0.16 -4.16
CA ARG A 110 10.48 0.83 -2.93
C ARG A 110 9.31 1.38 -2.13
N VAL A 111 8.33 2.00 -2.80
CA VAL A 111 7.10 2.49 -2.17
C VAL A 111 6.32 1.34 -1.53
N MET A 112 6.16 0.21 -2.21
CA MET A 112 5.49 -0.96 -1.62
C MET A 112 6.25 -1.53 -0.42
N ALA A 113 7.58 -1.61 -0.48
CA ALA A 113 8.38 -2.06 0.66
C ALA A 113 8.29 -1.08 1.85
N HIS A 114 8.27 0.23 1.58
CA HIS A 114 8.09 1.27 2.58
C HIS A 114 6.73 1.18 3.28
N LEU A 115 5.65 1.11 2.51
CA LEU A 115 4.29 0.96 3.06
C LEU A 115 4.16 -0.31 3.90
N ARG A 116 4.74 -1.42 3.42
CA ARG A 116 4.76 -2.68 4.16
C ARG A 116 5.43 -2.53 5.54
N GLU A 117 6.54 -1.80 5.60
CA GLU A 117 7.27 -1.53 6.84
C GLU A 117 6.48 -0.61 7.78
N ILE A 118 6.04 0.56 7.32
CA ILE A 118 5.39 1.54 8.22
C ILE A 118 4.06 1.03 8.75
N PHE A 119 3.32 0.25 7.96
CA PHE A 119 2.07 -0.37 8.38
C PHE A 119 2.27 -1.68 9.14
N SER A 120 3.52 -2.14 9.31
CA SER A 120 3.84 -3.42 9.96
C SER A 120 3.11 -4.63 9.35
N ILE A 121 2.93 -4.63 8.03
CA ILE A 121 2.28 -5.71 7.29
C ILE A 121 3.20 -6.94 7.30
N ASP A 122 2.82 -7.92 8.12
CA ASP A 122 3.56 -9.17 8.27
C ASP A 122 3.43 -10.09 7.03
N ASP A 123 4.08 -11.24 7.08
CA ASP A 123 4.04 -12.20 5.97
C ASP A 123 2.63 -12.80 5.76
N GLU A 124 1.83 -12.99 6.83
CA GLU A 124 0.48 -13.55 6.71
C GLU A 124 -0.45 -12.56 6.02
N GLU A 125 -0.37 -11.29 6.39
CA GLU A 125 -1.16 -10.21 5.81
C GLU A 125 -0.69 -9.86 4.39
N HIS A 126 0.61 -9.88 4.12
CA HIS A 126 1.14 -9.73 2.76
C HIS A 126 0.64 -10.86 1.83
N ASN A 127 0.66 -12.10 2.30
CA ASN A 127 0.09 -13.25 1.57
C ASN A 127 -1.43 -13.16 1.42
N LEU A 128 -2.12 -12.50 2.35
CA LEU A 128 -3.54 -12.21 2.20
C LEU A 128 -3.76 -11.20 1.06
N VAL A 129 -3.03 -10.09 1.04
CA VAL A 129 -3.09 -9.10 -0.05
C VAL A 129 -2.81 -9.75 -1.40
N GLU A 130 -1.80 -10.61 -1.52
CA GLU A 130 -1.54 -11.34 -2.76
C GLU A 130 -2.76 -12.15 -3.22
N ARG A 131 -3.40 -12.89 -2.31
CA ARG A 131 -4.60 -13.70 -2.64
C ARG A 131 -5.75 -12.82 -3.10
N GLU A 132 -6.01 -11.72 -2.40
CA GLU A 132 -7.07 -10.78 -2.77
C GLU A 132 -6.81 -10.15 -4.15
N LEU A 133 -5.57 -9.80 -4.46
CA LEU A 133 -5.18 -9.30 -5.78
C LEU A 133 -5.34 -10.37 -6.88
N ARG A 134 -5.00 -11.63 -6.59
CA ARG A 134 -5.20 -12.75 -7.53
C ARG A 134 -6.68 -12.95 -7.86
N ASP A 135 -7.54 -12.88 -6.86
CA ASP A 135 -8.98 -13.05 -7.04
C ASP A 135 -9.57 -11.87 -7.82
N MET A 136 -9.17 -10.63 -7.48
CA MET A 136 -9.55 -9.43 -8.21
C MET A 136 -9.13 -9.47 -9.69
N VAL A 137 -7.92 -9.93 -10.01
CA VAL A 137 -7.47 -10.05 -11.41
C VAL A 137 -8.34 -11.04 -12.20
N LYS A 138 -8.75 -12.16 -11.59
CA LYS A 138 -9.62 -13.15 -12.24
C LYS A 138 -11.05 -12.64 -12.44
N GLU A 139 -11.53 -11.80 -11.52
CA GLU A 139 -12.87 -11.20 -11.60
C GLU A 139 -12.92 -10.03 -12.59
N ARG A 140 -11.83 -9.25 -12.70
CA ARG A 140 -11.79 -8.01 -13.47
C ARG A 140 -11.53 -8.21 -14.96
N PHE A 141 -10.81 -9.26 -15.35
CA PHE A 141 -10.41 -9.49 -16.73
C PHE A 141 -11.07 -10.75 -17.31
N GLU A 142 -11.67 -10.62 -18.49
CA GLU A 142 -12.31 -11.74 -19.19
C GLU A 142 -11.33 -12.51 -20.10
N ASP A 143 -10.31 -11.82 -20.64
CA ASP A 143 -9.31 -12.43 -21.54
C ASP A 143 -8.32 -13.29 -20.74
N PRO A 144 -8.28 -14.63 -20.98
CA PRO A 144 -7.37 -15.54 -20.27
C PRO A 144 -5.90 -15.15 -20.39
N ASN A 145 -5.48 -14.58 -21.52
CA ASN A 145 -4.09 -14.16 -21.74
C ASN A 145 -3.73 -12.94 -20.88
N VAL A 146 -4.67 -12.01 -20.72
CA VAL A 146 -4.49 -10.83 -19.86
C VAL A 146 -4.46 -11.25 -18.40
N VAL A 147 -5.35 -12.16 -17.99
CA VAL A 147 -5.33 -12.76 -16.65
C VAL A 147 -4.00 -13.43 -16.37
N GLU A 148 -3.53 -14.33 -17.24
CA GLU A 148 -2.28 -15.05 -17.05
C GLU A 148 -1.08 -14.09 -16.96
N LYS A 149 -0.99 -13.11 -17.87
CA LYS A 149 0.08 -12.11 -17.86
C LYS A 149 0.08 -11.31 -16.55
N THR A 150 -1.07 -10.86 -16.09
CA THR A 150 -1.20 -10.04 -14.89
C THR A 150 -0.88 -10.85 -13.62
N LEU A 151 -1.29 -12.12 -13.57
CA LEU A 151 -0.95 -13.03 -12.46
C LEU A 151 0.56 -13.36 -12.42
N ASN A 152 1.21 -13.50 -13.57
CA ASN A 152 2.67 -13.66 -13.64
C ASN A 152 3.38 -12.40 -13.12
N THR A 153 2.93 -11.22 -13.55
CA THR A 153 3.44 -9.93 -13.07
C THR A 153 3.28 -9.78 -11.55
N LEU A 154 2.13 -10.15 -10.99
CA LEU A 154 1.89 -10.15 -9.54
C LEU A 154 2.88 -11.07 -8.80
N ARG A 155 3.05 -12.32 -9.28
CA ARG A 155 3.98 -13.27 -8.68
C ARG A 155 5.42 -12.73 -8.64
N ASP A 156 5.87 -12.14 -9.75
CA ASP A 156 7.22 -11.60 -9.84
C ASP A 156 7.38 -10.37 -8.94
N SER A 157 6.34 -9.53 -8.83
CA SER A 157 6.29 -8.37 -7.93
C SER A 157 6.40 -8.74 -6.46
N VAL A 158 5.64 -9.74 -6.01
CA VAL A 158 5.68 -10.23 -4.62
C VAL A 158 7.10 -10.64 -4.21
N ARG A 159 7.83 -11.33 -5.10
CA ARG A 159 9.22 -11.74 -4.84
C ARG A 159 10.15 -10.54 -4.66
N VAL A 160 9.98 -9.50 -5.48
CA VAL A 160 10.80 -8.29 -5.41
C VAL A 160 10.49 -7.51 -4.13
N VAL A 161 9.22 -7.30 -3.81
CA VAL A 161 8.79 -6.57 -2.60
C VAL A 161 9.31 -7.27 -1.34
N THR A 162 9.18 -8.59 -1.23
CA THR A 162 9.74 -9.34 -0.10
C THR A 162 11.25 -9.17 0.01
N THR A 163 11.98 -9.24 -1.10
CA THR A 163 13.44 -9.04 -1.09
C THR A 163 13.83 -7.64 -0.63
N LEU A 164 13.13 -6.60 -1.09
CA LEU A 164 13.39 -5.22 -0.68
C LEU A 164 13.03 -4.98 0.79
N PHE A 165 11.90 -5.52 1.23
CA PHE A 165 11.45 -5.45 2.62
C PHE A 165 12.46 -6.09 3.57
N ASP A 166 12.97 -7.28 3.25
CA ASP A 166 14.02 -7.94 4.04
C ASP A 166 15.29 -7.09 4.14
N ASN A 167 15.65 -6.37 3.07
CA ASN A 167 16.80 -5.48 3.07
C ASN A 167 16.56 -4.22 3.93
N VAL A 168 15.35 -3.65 3.90
CA VAL A 168 14.94 -2.52 4.76
C VAL A 168 15.04 -2.94 6.22
N ARG A 169 14.45 -4.08 6.59
CA ARG A 169 14.52 -4.63 7.95
C ARG A 169 15.95 -4.90 8.43
N LYS A 170 16.79 -5.48 7.57
CA LYS A 170 18.21 -5.74 7.92
C LYS A 170 18.99 -4.46 8.16
N LYS A 171 18.72 -3.39 7.40
CA LYS A 171 19.35 -2.08 7.59
C LYS A 171 18.92 -1.47 8.93
N ASN A 172 17.62 -1.51 9.23
CA ASN A 172 17.06 -0.97 10.47
C ASN A 172 17.53 -1.74 11.72
N ASN A 173 17.70 -3.07 11.61
CA ASN A 173 18.21 -3.93 12.67
C ASN A 173 19.74 -4.04 12.70
N GLY A 174 20.44 -3.32 11.82
CA GLY A 174 21.87 -3.45 11.53
C GLY A 174 22.78 -2.42 12.18
N GLU A 175 22.24 -1.39 12.85
CA GLU A 175 23.01 -0.49 13.72
C GLU A 175 23.07 -1.05 15.14
N THR A 176 23.76 -2.17 15.29
CA THR A 176 24.30 -2.65 16.57
C THR A 176 25.51 -3.53 16.30
N ARG A 177 26.59 -2.91 15.82
CA ARG A 177 27.95 -3.45 15.93
C ARG A 177 28.94 -2.32 16.18
#